data_AF-A0A1Y4DRQ8-F1
#
_entry.id   AF-A0A1Y4DRQ8-F1
#
_cell.length_a   1.000
_cell.length_b   1.000
_cell.length_c   1.000
_cell.angle_alpha   90.00
_cell.angle_beta   90.00
_cell.angle_gamma   90.00
#
_symmetry.space_group_name_H-M   'P 1'
#
loop_
_entity.id
_entity.type
_entity.pdbx_description
1 polymer ?
#
loop_
_entity_poly.entity_id
_entity_poly.type
_entity_poly.pdbx_seq_one_letter_code
_entity_poly.pdbx_strand_id
1 'polypeptide(L)'
;MATLDRGYSTLQALRKKAGFRSATAFAEKIGMNAYTYTNYEQGKANFTLEKAWEFADLLGCSLDELAGRQWPPEGASAPADPMREELVRCYDASTAENRHSLVVAARNAALASGEAAERGADTEAV
;
A
#
# COMPACT_ATOMS: atom_id res chain seq x y z
N MET A 1 6.15 18.57 0.19
CA MET A 1 5.37 18.17 1.38
C MET A 1 3.99 18.77 1.24
N ALA A 2 2.98 17.98 0.88
CA ALA A 2 1.60 18.48 0.77
C ALA A 2 1.06 18.72 2.19
N THR A 3 1.23 19.94 2.67
CA THR A 3 0.45 20.51 3.76
C THR A 3 -1.03 20.30 3.43
N LEU A 4 -1.73 19.40 4.14
CA LEU A 4 -3.18 19.37 4.11
C LEU A 4 -3.65 20.70 4.72
N ASP A 5 -4.08 21.57 3.83
CA ASP A 5 -4.65 22.88 4.11
C ASP A 5 -5.85 22.74 5.07
N ARG A 6 -5.64 23.23 6.29
CA ARG A 6 -6.58 23.99 7.13
C ARG A 6 -8.07 23.55 7.07
N GLY A 7 -8.42 22.50 7.83
CA GLY A 7 -9.76 22.38 8.44
C GLY A 7 -10.55 21.07 8.27
N TYR A 8 -10.08 20.11 7.46
CA TYR A 8 -10.80 18.84 7.24
C TYR A 8 -9.99 17.64 7.72
N SER A 9 -10.65 16.67 8.39
CA SER A 9 -10.01 15.40 8.72
C SER A 9 -9.75 14.54 7.48
N THR A 10 -8.79 13.63 7.57
CA THR A 10 -8.48 12.67 6.49
C THR A 10 -9.71 11.92 6.01
N LEU A 11 -10.54 11.45 6.95
CA LEU A 11 -11.80 10.75 6.66
C LEU A 11 -12.76 11.62 5.85
N GLN A 12 -12.89 12.91 6.20
CA GLN A 12 -13.73 13.86 5.48
C GLN A 12 -13.23 14.14 4.06
N ALA A 13 -11.92 14.20 3.86
CA ALA A 13 -11.32 14.37 2.54
C ALA A 13 -11.58 13.14 1.66
N LEU A 14 -11.39 11.94 2.19
CA LEU A 14 -11.62 10.67 1.49
C LEU A 14 -13.10 10.48 1.13
N ARG A 15 -14.03 10.81 2.04
CA ARG A 15 -15.46 10.81 1.74
C ARG A 15 -15.81 11.70 0.54
N LYS A 16 -15.28 12.92 0.50
CA LYS A 16 -15.52 13.86 -0.62
C LYS A 16 -14.93 13.31 -1.92
N LYS A 17 -13.73 12.72 -1.87
CA LYS A 17 -13.07 12.06 -3.02
C LYS A 17 -13.90 10.89 -3.56
N ALA A 18 -14.56 10.14 -2.68
CA ALA A 18 -15.48 9.06 -3.04
C ALA A 18 -16.87 9.55 -3.55
N GLY A 19 -17.08 10.86 -3.67
CA GLY A 19 -18.28 11.44 -4.28
C GLY A 19 -19.43 11.75 -3.30
N PHE A 20 -19.25 11.53 -2.00
CA PHE A 20 -20.29 11.81 -0.99
C PHE A 20 -20.22 13.26 -0.52
N ARG A 21 -21.29 14.02 -0.78
CA ARG A 21 -21.34 15.48 -0.49
C ARG A 21 -21.45 15.80 1.00
N SER A 22 -22.01 14.91 1.82
CA SER A 22 -22.17 15.13 3.27
C SER A 22 -21.86 13.86 4.08
N ALA A 23 -21.55 14.05 5.37
CA ALA A 23 -21.39 12.99 6.35
C ALA A 23 -22.66 12.12 6.44
N THR A 24 -23.83 12.76 6.44
CA THR A 24 -25.13 12.09 6.44
C THR A 24 -25.32 11.18 5.23
N ALA A 25 -24.99 11.65 4.01
CA ALA A 25 -25.14 10.85 2.79
C ALA A 25 -24.27 9.58 2.82
N PHE A 26 -23.06 9.68 3.37
CA PHE A 26 -22.21 8.50 3.54
C PHE A 26 -22.74 7.59 4.65
N ALA A 27 -23.12 8.15 5.80
CA ALA A 27 -23.68 7.39 6.92
C ALA A 27 -24.92 6.58 6.51
N GLU A 28 -25.84 7.18 5.75
CA GLU A 28 -27.01 6.49 5.18
C GLU A 28 -26.61 5.35 4.24
N LYS A 29 -25.61 5.58 3.37
CA LYS A 29 -25.11 4.55 2.45
C LYS A 29 -24.57 3.31 3.17
N ILE A 30 -23.97 3.50 4.34
CA ILE A 30 -23.34 2.43 5.14
C ILE A 30 -24.24 1.92 6.27
N GLY A 31 -25.47 2.43 6.40
CA GLY A 31 -26.41 2.05 7.47
C GLY A 31 -25.95 2.50 8.87
N MET A 32 -25.20 3.60 8.99
CA MET A 32 -24.71 4.15 10.24
C MET A 32 -25.49 5.39 10.66
N ASN A 33 -25.57 5.63 11.97
CA ASN A 33 -26.08 6.89 12.50
C ASN A 33 -25.20 8.07 12.05
N ALA A 34 -25.82 9.10 11.45
CA ALA A 34 -25.11 10.28 10.92
C ALA A 34 -24.34 11.07 11.99
N TYR A 35 -24.83 11.13 13.23
CA TYR A 35 -24.13 11.77 14.34
C TYR A 35 -22.85 11.00 14.70
N THR A 36 -22.92 9.67 14.75
CA THR A 36 -21.75 8.80 15.00
C THR A 36 -20.69 9.02 13.93
N TYR A 37 -21.06 8.97 12.65
CA TYR A 37 -20.10 9.18 11.56
C TYR A 37 -19.51 10.61 11.58
N THR A 38 -20.32 11.62 11.88
CA THR A 38 -19.85 13.00 12.04
C THR A 38 -18.84 13.13 13.19
N ASN A 39 -19.02 12.42 14.30
CA ASN A 39 -18.05 12.40 15.39
C ASN A 39 -16.72 11.77 14.97
N TYR A 40 -16.74 10.76 14.09
CA TYR A 40 -15.51 10.22 13.50
C TYR A 40 -14.81 11.26 12.62
N GLU A 41 -15.54 11.94 11.73
CA GLU A 41 -14.94 13.00 10.90
C GLU A 41 -14.38 14.16 11.74
N GLN A 42 -14.96 14.44 12.90
CA GLN A 42 -14.51 15.51 13.79
C GLN A 42 -13.43 15.06 14.79
N GLY A 43 -13.03 13.79 14.76
CA GLY A 43 -12.06 13.23 15.73
C GLY A 43 -12.58 13.20 17.17
N LYS A 44 -13.90 13.28 17.39
CA LYS A 44 -14.54 13.24 18.71
C LYS A 44 -14.72 11.82 19.25
N ALA A 45 -14.64 10.83 18.37
CA ALA A 45 -14.74 9.42 18.71
C ALA A 45 -13.75 8.62 17.86
N ASN A 46 -13.22 7.54 18.46
CA ASN A 46 -12.46 6.53 17.74
C ASN A 46 -13.42 5.45 17.22
N PHE A 47 -13.06 4.82 16.11
CA PHE A 47 -13.72 3.63 15.59
C PHE A 47 -12.79 2.42 15.66
N THR A 48 -13.36 1.22 15.59
CA THR A 48 -12.59 -0.02 15.66
C THR A 48 -11.82 -0.28 14.37
N LEU A 49 -10.86 -1.21 14.40
CA LEU A 49 -10.15 -1.64 13.19
C LEU A 49 -11.12 -2.22 12.15
N GLU A 50 -12.18 -2.89 12.59
CA GLU A 50 -13.21 -3.43 11.70
C GLU A 50 -13.90 -2.34 10.89
N LYS A 51 -14.27 -1.25 11.58
CA LYS A 51 -14.84 -0.08 10.91
C LYS A 51 -13.84 0.63 10.03
N ALA A 52 -12.56 0.62 10.40
CA ALA A 52 -11.51 1.21 9.58
C ALA A 52 -11.42 0.51 8.21
N TRP A 53 -11.36 -0.83 8.15
CA TRP A 53 -11.26 -1.52 6.87
C TRP A 53 -12.56 -1.47 6.07
N GLU A 54 -13.74 -1.51 6.73
CA GLU A 54 -15.02 -1.27 6.04
C GLU A 54 -15.04 0.10 5.34
N PHE A 55 -14.60 1.16 6.04
CA PHE A 55 -14.53 2.50 5.44
C PHE A 55 -13.51 2.56 4.32
N ALA A 56 -12.37 1.90 4.45
CA ALA A 56 -11.33 1.85 3.43
C ALA A 56 -11.87 1.25 2.12
N ASP A 57 -12.57 0.11 2.20
CA ASP A 57 -13.19 -0.55 1.03
C ASP A 57 -14.25 0.33 0.38
N LEU A 58 -15.13 0.95 1.19
CA LEU A 58 -16.24 1.78 0.72
C LEU A 58 -15.79 3.13 0.14
N LEU A 59 -14.68 3.66 0.63
CA LEU A 59 -14.09 4.92 0.15
C LEU A 59 -13.04 4.70 -0.94
N GLY A 60 -12.66 3.46 -1.23
CA GLY A 60 -11.67 3.10 -2.24
C GLY A 60 -10.28 3.60 -1.88
N CYS A 61 -9.86 3.45 -0.62
CA CYS A 61 -8.52 3.82 -0.16
C CYS A 61 -7.90 2.71 0.71
N SER A 62 -6.60 2.79 0.95
CA SER A 62 -5.89 1.93 1.90
C SER A 62 -6.13 2.35 3.36
N LEU A 63 -5.82 1.46 4.31
CA LEU A 63 -5.83 1.79 5.74
C LEU A 63 -4.79 2.87 6.10
N ASP A 64 -3.63 2.87 5.44
CA ASP A 64 -2.63 3.92 5.64
C ASP A 64 -3.15 5.27 5.16
N GLU A 65 -3.78 5.34 3.98
CA GLU A 65 -4.45 6.57 3.51
C GLU A 65 -5.55 7.02 4.47
N LEU A 66 -6.38 6.09 4.97
CA LEU A 66 -7.45 6.39 5.93
C LEU A 66 -6.91 6.96 7.24
N ALA A 67 -5.79 6.41 7.73
CA ALA A 67 -5.10 6.87 8.93
C ALA A 67 -4.30 8.17 8.71
N GLY A 68 -4.17 8.64 7.47
CA GLY A 68 -3.30 9.77 7.13
C GLY A 68 -1.81 9.44 7.29
N ARG A 69 -1.46 8.16 7.18
CA ARG A 69 -0.09 7.64 7.30
C ARG A 69 0.48 7.38 5.91
N GLN A 70 1.77 7.67 5.74
CA GLN A 70 2.51 7.25 4.55
C GLN A 70 3.12 5.87 4.79
N TRP A 71 2.89 4.94 3.86
CA TRP A 71 3.47 3.60 3.86
C TRP A 71 4.09 3.29 2.48
N PRO A 72 5.28 2.65 2.40
CA PRO A 72 6.12 2.20 3.53
C PRO A 72 6.69 3.35 4.36
N PRO A 73 7.14 3.10 5.62
CA PRO A 73 7.78 4.11 6.45
C PRO A 73 8.97 4.72 5.71
N GLU A 74 9.25 5.99 5.98
CA GLU A 74 10.40 6.65 5.39
C GLU A 74 11.69 5.88 5.73
N GLY A 75 12.47 5.54 4.71
CA GLY A 75 13.68 4.72 4.84
C GLY A 75 13.46 3.20 4.94
N ALA A 76 12.22 2.72 5.03
CA ALA A 76 11.91 1.28 5.04
C ALA A 76 11.68 0.70 3.64
N SER A 77 11.44 1.55 2.64
CA SER A 77 11.52 1.09 1.25
C SER A 77 12.97 0.77 0.95
N ALA A 78 13.24 -0.43 0.43
CA ALA A 78 14.54 -0.68 -0.20
C ALA A 78 14.81 0.45 -1.20
N PRO A 79 16.07 0.92 -1.32
CA PRO A 79 16.42 1.89 -2.35
C PRO A 79 15.84 1.44 -3.68
N ALA A 80 15.28 2.37 -4.45
CA ALA A 80 14.83 2.07 -5.80
C ALA A 80 16.00 1.38 -6.52
N ASP A 81 15.83 0.12 -6.88
CA ASP A 81 16.78 -0.65 -7.67
C ASP A 81 16.31 -0.55 -9.12
N PRO A 82 16.95 0.27 -9.97
CA PRO A 82 16.52 0.47 -11.34
C PRO A 82 16.49 -0.85 -12.13
N MET A 83 17.35 -1.82 -11.76
CA MET A 83 17.41 -3.13 -12.40
C MET A 83 16.21 -3.99 -12.02
N ARG A 84 15.83 -3.97 -10.74
CA ARG A 84 14.60 -4.64 -10.27
C ARG A 84 13.36 -4.05 -10.94
N GLU A 85 13.28 -2.74 -11.05
CA GLU A 85 12.16 -2.07 -11.72
C GLU A 85 12.08 -2.41 -13.21
N GLU A 86 13.23 -2.43 -13.90
CA GLU A 86 13.30 -2.83 -15.31
C GLU A 86 12.86 -4.28 -15.51
N LEU A 87 13.29 -5.19 -14.64
CA LEU A 87 12.87 -6.60 -14.69
C LEU A 87 11.35 -6.75 -14.58
N VAL A 88 10.72 -6.03 -13.65
CA VAL A 88 9.25 -6.04 -13.48
C VAL A 88 8.56 -5.48 -14.72
N ARG A 89 9.01 -4.33 -15.25
CA ARG A 89 8.45 -3.75 -16.49
C ARG A 89 8.50 -4.72 -17.67
N CYS A 90 9.66 -5.36 -17.88
CA CYS A 90 9.84 -6.37 -18.94
C CYS A 90 8.95 -7.59 -18.73
N TYR A 91 8.77 -8.04 -17.50
CA TYR A 91 7.89 -9.16 -17.16
C TYR A 91 6.42 -8.85 -17.49
N ASP A 92 5.91 -7.69 -17.07
CA ASP A 92 4.51 -7.29 -17.28
C ASP A 92 4.19 -7.11 -18.78
N ALA A 93 5.15 -6.63 -19.58
CA ALA A 93 5.00 -6.46 -21.02
C ALA A 93 5.17 -7.75 -21.85
N SER A 94 5.60 -8.86 -21.24
CA SER A 94 5.94 -10.10 -21.94
C SER A 94 4.76 -11.05 -22.15
N THR A 95 4.90 -12.00 -23.08
CA THR A 95 3.95 -13.13 -23.24
C THR A 95 4.08 -14.14 -22.09
N ALA A 96 3.08 -15.02 -21.91
CA ALA A 96 3.12 -16.05 -20.87
C ALA A 96 4.35 -16.98 -20.97
N GLU A 97 4.72 -17.36 -22.20
CA GLU A 97 5.90 -18.19 -22.46
C GLU A 97 7.20 -17.46 -22.09
N ASN A 98 7.34 -16.20 -22.51
CA ASN A 98 8.53 -15.40 -22.17
C ASN A 98 8.64 -15.13 -20.66
N ARG A 99 7.51 -14.90 -19.98
CA ARG A 99 7.47 -14.76 -18.51
C ARG A 99 7.97 -16.01 -17.81
N HIS A 100 7.59 -17.20 -18.28
CA HIS A 100 8.09 -18.46 -17.73
C HIS A 100 9.62 -18.55 -17.88
N SER A 101 10.14 -18.26 -19.06
CA SER A 101 11.58 -18.26 -19.34
C SER A 101 12.35 -17.25 -18.46
N LEU A 102 11.82 -16.03 -18.27
CA LEU A 102 12.39 -15.02 -17.39
C LEU A 102 12.49 -15.51 -15.94
N VAL A 103 11.45 -16.15 -15.43
CA VAL A 103 11.42 -16.68 -14.06
C VAL A 103 12.43 -17.83 -13.89
N VAL A 104 12.55 -18.73 -14.88
CA VAL A 104 13.55 -19.80 -14.85
C VAL A 104 14.97 -19.24 -14.84
N ALA A 105 15.26 -18.25 -15.69
CA ALA A 105 16.57 -17.61 -15.74
C ALA A 105 16.92 -16.92 -14.41
N ALA A 106 15.98 -16.15 -13.85
CA ALA A 106 16.16 -15.49 -12.55
C ALA A 106 16.39 -16.49 -11.42
N ARG A 107 15.64 -17.61 -11.41
CA ARG A 107 15.83 -18.70 -10.43
C ARG A 107 17.22 -19.32 -10.54
N ASN A 108 17.66 -19.67 -11.75
CA ASN A 108 18.97 -20.28 -11.96
C ASN A 108 20.11 -19.35 -11.55
N ALA A 109 19.99 -18.06 -11.87
CA ALA A 109 20.96 -17.04 -11.43
C ALA A 109 21.03 -16.95 -9.90
N ALA A 110 19.87 -16.91 -9.21
CA ALA A 110 19.82 -16.85 -7.75
C ALA A 110 20.46 -18.08 -7.08
N LEU A 111 20.20 -19.28 -7.61
CA LEU A 111 20.82 -20.53 -7.13
C LEU A 111 22.35 -20.48 -7.31
N ALA A 112 22.82 -20.11 -8.50
CA ALA A 112 24.25 -20.03 -8.79
C ALA A 112 24.98 -19.00 -7.91
N SER A 113 24.34 -17.88 -7.57
CA SER A 113 24.89 -16.90 -6.63
C SER A 113 25.01 -17.45 -5.21
N GLY A 114 24.04 -18.26 -4.76
CA GLY A 114 24.12 -18.94 -3.46
C GLY A 114 25.28 -19.93 -3.38
N GLU A 115 25.41 -20.80 -4.38
CA GLU A 115 26.50 -21.78 -4.46
C GLU A 115 27.89 -21.12 -4.56
N ALA A 116 28.00 -19.99 -5.26
CA ALA A 116 29.24 -19.22 -5.35
C ALA A 116 29.63 -18.58 -4.01
N ALA A 117 28.65 -18.08 -3.25
CA ALA A 117 28.87 -17.51 -1.92
C ALA A 117 29.30 -18.58 -0.90
N GLU A 118 28.70 -19.77 -0.94
CA GLU A 118 29.09 -20.90 -0.08
C GLU A 118 30.54 -21.35 -0.34
N ARG A 119 30.93 -21.51 -1.62
CA ARG A 119 32.31 -21.86 -1.98
C ARG A 119 33.35 -20.83 -1.55
N GLY A 120 33.01 -19.54 -1.57
CA GLY A 120 33.90 -18.46 -1.14
C GLY A 120 34.18 -18.50 0.36
N ALA A 121 33.15 -18.78 1.17
CA ALA A 121 33.27 -18.92 2.62
C ALA A 121 34.14 -20.11 3.04
N ASP A 122 34.07 -21.24 2.31
CA ASP A 122 34.89 -22.42 2.58
C ASP A 122 36.39 -22.20 2.29
N THR A 123 36.72 -21.35 1.31
CA THR A 123 38.13 -20.99 0.99
C THR A 123 38.77 -19.98 1.96
N GLU A 124 37.99 -19.17 2.68
CA GLU A 124 38.52 -18.21 3.67
C GLU A 124 38.71 -18.83 5.08
N ALA A 125 38.20 -20.03 5.31
CA ALA A 125 38.25 -20.73 6.60
C ALA A 125 39.45 -21.68 6.77
N VAL A 126 40.42 -21.69 5.84
CA VAL A 126 41.62 -22.57 5.82
C VAL A 126 42.89 -21.74 5.91
#